data_AF-A0A158C053-F1
#
_entry.id   AF-A0A158C053-F1
#
_cell.length_a   1.000
_cell.length_b   1.000
_cell.length_c   1.000
_cell.angle_alpha   90.00
_cell.angle_beta   90.00
_cell.angle_gamma   90.00
#
_symmetry.space_group_name_H-M   'P 1'
#
loop_
_entity.id
_entity.type
_entity.pdbx_description
1 polymer ?
#
loop_
_entity_poly.entity_id
_entity_poly.type
_entity_poly.pdbx_seq_one_letter_code
_entity_poly.pdbx_strand_id
1 'polypeptide(L)'
;MPVRREHRTRTATRTNCISAINGTAVGAGDHAAIVWPLLCGVAKAKYYLMTADFIGGREAERIGLVSLCAPRARVLGRVLEVAAQLARGSQTAISGTKKSLSNWMRMAGPIFDNSLVLEMLGFLGPDAREGIGAMRAKRAPEFPSAKLPGAAQ
;
A
#
# COMPACT_ATOMS: atom_id res chain seq x y z
N MET A 1 32.58 13.30 10.18
CA MET A 1 31.38 13.73 10.94
C MET A 1 30.30 12.66 10.80
N PRO A 2 30.10 11.78 11.80
CA PRO A 2 29.19 10.66 11.67
C PRO A 2 27.74 11.10 11.97
N VAL A 3 26.85 10.97 10.98
CA VAL A 3 25.41 11.18 11.17
C VAL A 3 24.86 9.99 11.96
N ARG A 4 24.71 10.17 13.27
CA ARG A 4 24.04 9.26 14.21
C ARG A 4 22.65 8.91 13.68
N ARG A 5 22.42 7.65 13.29
CA ARG A 5 21.07 7.11 13.09
C ARG A 5 20.46 6.85 14.47
N GLU A 6 19.67 7.81 14.92
CA GLU A 6 18.90 7.73 16.16
C GLU A 6 17.93 6.54 16.11
N HIS A 7 18.09 5.61 17.05
CA HIS A 7 17.15 4.54 17.33
C HIS A 7 15.83 5.15 17.83
N ARG A 8 14.90 5.39 16.91
CA ARG A 8 13.56 5.89 17.24
C ARG A 8 12.73 4.74 17.81
N THR A 9 12.66 4.69 19.14
CA THR A 9 11.74 3.91 19.98
C THR A 9 10.33 3.93 19.39
N ARG A 10 9.85 2.78 18.89
CA ARG A 10 8.54 2.61 18.23
C ARG A 10 7.43 2.33 19.26
N THR A 11 7.01 3.34 20.00
CA THR A 11 5.74 3.38 20.75
C THR A 11 4.81 4.40 20.10
N ALA A 12 4.23 4.04 18.95
CA ALA A 12 3.07 4.74 18.39
C ALA A 12 2.36 3.83 17.36
N THR A 13 1.12 3.48 17.68
CA THR A 13 0.01 2.98 16.86
C THR A 13 0.17 3.17 15.35
N ARG A 14 0.99 2.34 14.69
CA ARG A 14 1.04 2.24 13.22
C ARG A 14 0.06 1.17 12.78
N THR A 15 -1.09 1.59 12.27
CA THR A 15 -2.01 0.68 11.56
C THR A 15 -1.33 0.29 10.25
N ASN A 16 -0.97 -0.99 10.13
CA ASN A 16 -0.37 -1.55 8.91
C ASN A 16 -1.44 -1.71 7.83
N CYS A 17 -1.40 -0.88 6.80
CA CYS A 17 -2.12 -1.13 5.55
C CYS A 17 -1.18 -1.53 4.40
N ILE A 18 0.13 -1.38 4.55
CA ILE A 18 1.13 -1.60 3.49
C ILE A 18 2.28 -2.42 4.08
N SER A 19 2.11 -3.73 4.21
CA SER A 19 3.17 -4.62 4.73
C SER A 19 3.88 -5.42 3.63
N ALA A 20 3.42 -5.39 2.38
CA ALA A 20 3.89 -6.33 1.36
C ALA A 20 5.19 -5.89 0.65
N ILE A 21 5.41 -4.59 0.44
CA ILE A 21 6.45 -4.12 -0.49
C ILE A 21 7.85 -4.02 0.17
N ASN A 22 7.92 -3.76 1.48
CA ASN A 22 9.19 -3.46 2.17
C ASN A 22 10.18 -4.63 2.32
N GLY A 23 9.81 -5.84 1.93
CA GLY A 23 10.62 -7.03 2.22
C GLY A 23 10.90 -7.94 1.03
N THR A 24 10.05 -7.93 0.00
CA THR A 24 10.10 -8.93 -1.07
C THR A 24 10.76 -8.44 -2.36
N ALA A 25 11.03 -7.14 -2.51
CA ALA A 25 11.53 -6.53 -3.76
C ALA A 25 10.61 -6.78 -4.97
N VAL A 26 9.32 -6.91 -4.69
CA VAL A 26 8.28 -7.18 -5.67
C VAL A 26 7.51 -5.89 -5.93
N GLY A 27 7.23 -5.60 -7.20
CA GLY A 27 6.39 -4.46 -7.58
C GLY A 27 5.00 -4.56 -6.98
N ALA A 28 4.29 -3.45 -6.81
CA ALA A 28 2.89 -3.47 -6.38
C ALA A 28 2.02 -4.07 -7.50
N GLY A 29 1.96 -5.41 -7.60
CA GLY A 29 1.10 -6.14 -8.53
C GLY A 29 -0.25 -6.53 -7.94
N ASP A 30 -0.49 -6.18 -6.68
CA ASP A 30 -1.84 -6.12 -6.15
C ASP A 30 -2.65 -5.00 -6.84
N HIS A 31 -3.98 -5.02 -6.67
CA HIS A 31 -4.89 -4.00 -7.21
C HIS A 31 -4.49 -2.55 -6.81
N ALA A 32 -3.48 -2.36 -5.96
CA ALA A 32 -2.90 -1.07 -5.62
C ALA A 32 -2.52 -0.22 -6.84
N ALA A 33 -2.01 -0.84 -7.92
CA ALA A 33 -1.65 -0.12 -9.15
C ALA A 33 -2.84 0.62 -9.81
N ILE A 34 -4.07 0.14 -9.59
CA ILE A 34 -5.29 0.73 -10.15
C ILE A 34 -6.15 1.44 -9.10
N VAL A 35 -6.12 0.99 -7.84
CA VAL A 35 -6.93 1.54 -6.75
C VAL A 35 -6.30 2.80 -6.16
N TRP A 36 -4.98 2.83 -5.94
CA TRP A 36 -4.37 3.96 -5.26
C TRP A 36 -4.40 5.27 -6.07
N PRO A 37 -4.13 5.24 -7.39
CA PRO A 37 -4.30 6.44 -8.20
C PRO A 37 -5.74 6.96 -8.21
N LEU A 38 -6.74 6.07 -8.17
CA LEU A 38 -8.15 6.44 -8.09
C LEU A 38 -8.49 7.14 -6.77
N LEU A 39 -7.87 6.72 -5.67
CA LEU A 39 -8.19 7.21 -4.33
C LEU A 39 -7.41 8.47 -3.92
N CYS A 40 -6.08 8.47 -4.15
CA CYS A 40 -5.19 9.52 -3.64
C CYS A 40 -4.39 10.26 -4.73
N GLY A 41 -4.65 9.95 -6.00
CA GLY A 41 -3.94 10.49 -7.14
C GLY A 41 -2.58 9.83 -7.40
N VAL A 42 -2.12 9.93 -8.64
CA VAL A 42 -0.89 9.26 -9.12
C VAL A 42 0.36 9.68 -8.35
N ALA A 43 0.46 10.95 -7.95
CA ALA A 43 1.64 11.46 -7.25
C ALA A 43 1.83 10.80 -5.87
N LYS A 44 0.77 10.74 -5.06
CA LYS A 44 0.81 10.09 -3.75
C LYS A 44 0.92 8.57 -3.86
N ALA A 45 0.22 7.98 -4.84
CA ALA A 45 0.36 6.55 -5.13
C ALA A 45 1.81 6.17 -5.43
N LYS A 46 2.48 6.88 -6.36
CA LYS A 46 3.89 6.63 -6.69
C LYS A 46 4.80 6.76 -5.48
N TYR A 47 4.65 7.84 -4.70
CA TYR A 47 5.47 8.05 -3.50
C TYR A 47 5.40 6.85 -2.55
N TYR A 48 4.20 6.44 -2.12
CA TYR A 48 4.05 5.39 -1.13
C TYR A 48 4.31 3.98 -1.68
N LEU A 49 3.92 3.69 -2.93
CA LEU A 49 4.15 2.38 -3.53
C LEU A 49 5.64 2.14 -3.87
N MET A 50 6.40 3.19 -4.18
CA MET A 50 7.84 3.06 -4.49
C MET A 50 8.73 3.13 -3.25
N THR A 51 8.35 3.92 -2.24
CA THR A 51 9.14 4.04 -0.98
C THR A 51 8.76 2.96 0.03
N ALA A 52 7.58 2.36 -0.12
CA ALA A 52 6.95 1.50 0.87
C ALA A 52 6.87 2.16 2.27
N ASP A 53 6.79 3.50 2.33
CA ASP A 53 6.68 4.22 3.60
C ASP A 53 5.38 3.88 4.34
N PHE A 54 5.46 3.89 5.67
CA PHE A 54 4.29 3.70 6.51
C PHE A 54 3.38 4.92 6.50
N ILE A 55 2.10 4.71 6.21
CA ILE A 55 1.06 5.73 6.32
C ILE A 55 0.23 5.55 7.59
N GLY A 56 -0.06 6.65 8.28
CA GLY A 56 -0.97 6.67 9.43
C GLY A 56 -2.42 6.94 9.01
N GLY A 57 -3.39 6.56 9.84
CA GLY A 57 -4.82 6.70 9.51
C GLY A 57 -5.27 8.14 9.18
N ARG A 58 -4.74 9.14 9.88
CA ARG A 58 -5.05 10.56 9.59
C ARG A 58 -4.50 11.02 8.24
N GLU A 59 -3.28 10.59 7.91
CA GLU A 59 -2.67 10.92 6.62
C GLU A 59 -3.39 10.18 5.49
N ALA A 60 -3.76 8.91 5.71
CA ALA A 60 -4.53 8.12 4.76
C ALA A 60 -5.89 8.77 4.42
N GLU A 61 -6.60 9.30 5.42
CA GLU A 61 -7.85 10.01 5.20
C GLU A 61 -7.62 11.35 4.49
N ARG A 62 -6.61 12.13 4.93
CA ARG A 62 -6.26 13.43 4.32
C ARG A 62 -5.91 13.33 2.84
N ILE A 63 -5.26 12.24 2.41
CA ILE A 63 -4.92 12.02 1.00
C ILE A 63 -6.03 11.31 0.21
N GLY A 64 -7.14 10.94 0.85
CA GLY A 64 -8.25 10.24 0.19
C GLY A 64 -8.06 8.72 0.03
N LEU A 65 -7.02 8.13 0.64
CA LEU A 65 -6.78 6.68 0.60
C LEU A 65 -7.82 5.89 1.40
N VAL A 66 -8.40 6.50 2.43
CA VAL A 66 -9.55 5.96 3.17
C VAL A 66 -10.62 7.03 3.32
N SER A 67 -11.89 6.63 3.39
CA SER A 67 -13.01 7.58 3.47
C SER A 67 -13.17 8.23 4.84
N LEU A 68 -12.73 7.57 5.92
CA LEU A 68 -12.89 8.05 7.30
C LEU A 68 -11.72 7.58 8.17
N CYS A 69 -11.30 8.43 9.12
CA CYS A 69 -10.37 8.07 10.18
C CYS A 69 -11.00 8.38 11.55
N ALA A 70 -10.86 7.47 12.50
CA ALA A 70 -11.37 7.63 13.87
C ALA A 70 -10.34 7.16 14.91
N PRO A 71 -10.41 7.63 16.17
CA PRO A 71 -9.62 7.08 17.26
C PRO A 71 -9.83 5.57 17.39
N ARG A 72 -8.76 4.82 17.70
CA ARG A 72 -8.78 3.34 17.76
C ARG A 72 -9.98 2.78 18.56
N ALA A 73 -10.26 3.34 19.73
CA ALA A 73 -11.35 2.90 20.60
C ALA A 73 -12.76 3.13 20.02
N ARG A 74 -12.89 4.00 19.01
CA ARG A 74 -14.17 4.36 18.38
C ARG A 74 -14.37 3.73 17.00
N VAL A 75 -13.34 3.09 16.42
CA VAL A 75 -13.40 2.52 15.07
C VAL A 75 -14.57 1.55 14.91
N LEU A 76 -14.71 0.58 15.82
CA LEU A 76 -15.78 -0.42 15.72
C LEU A 76 -17.17 0.22 15.79
N GLY A 77 -17.38 1.13 16.75
CA GLY A 77 -18.65 1.87 16.86
C GLY A 77 -18.98 2.61 15.57
N ARG A 78 -18.00 3.32 15.01
CA ARG A 78 -18.19 4.07 13.76
C ARG A 78 -18.48 3.16 12.56
N VAL A 79 -17.83 1.99 12.47
CA VAL A 79 -18.10 1.00 11.43
C VAL A 79 -19.54 0.49 11.52
N LEU A 80 -20.02 0.16 12.72
CA LEU A 80 -21.37 -0.33 12.93
C LEU A 80 -22.44 0.72 12.61
N GLU A 81 -22.18 1.99 12.94
CA GLU A 81 -23.06 3.11 12.55
C GLU A 81 -23.22 3.21 11.03
N VAL A 82 -22.11 3.19 10.29
CA VAL A 82 -22.11 3.27 8.82
C VAL A 82 -22.78 2.04 8.22
N ALA A 83 -22.49 0.84 8.74
CA ALA A 83 -23.12 -0.39 8.29
C ALA A 83 -24.65 -0.36 8.52
N ALA A 84 -25.09 0.12 9.68
CA ALA A 84 -26.51 0.26 9.98
C ALA A 84 -27.20 1.31 9.09
N GLN A 85 -26.51 2.40 8.75
CA GLN A 85 -27.01 3.39 7.79
C GLN A 85 -27.21 2.77 6.40
N LEU A 86 -26.24 1.99 5.90
CA LEU A 86 -26.35 1.29 4.63
C LEU A 86 -27.44 0.21 4.65
N ALA A 87 -27.57 -0.52 5.75
CA ALA A 87 -28.58 -1.57 5.91
C ALA A 87 -30.02 -1.03 5.89
N ARG A 88 -30.23 0.20 6.38
CA ARG A 88 -31.53 0.88 6.32
C ARG A 88 -31.85 1.52 4.95
N GLY A 89 -30.85 1.64 4.07
CA GLY A 89 -31.05 2.23 2.75
C GLY A 89 -31.70 1.27 1.74
N SER A 90 -32.12 1.81 0.59
CA SER A 90 -32.63 1.00 -0.52
C SER A 90 -31.52 0.08 -1.05
N GLN A 91 -31.68 -1.23 -0.85
CA GLN A 91 -30.68 -2.22 -1.26
C GLN A 91 -30.53 -2.29 -2.78
N THR A 92 -31.61 -2.07 -3.53
CA THR A 92 -31.58 -1.98 -4.99
C THR A 92 -30.74 -0.81 -5.46
N ALA A 93 -30.93 0.38 -4.87
CA ALA A 93 -30.15 1.56 -5.22
C ALA A 93 -28.67 1.38 -4.86
N ILE A 94 -28.37 0.95 -3.62
CA ILE A 94 -27.00 0.73 -3.15
C ILE A 94 -26.27 -0.31 -4.02
N SER A 95 -26.92 -1.44 -4.33
CA SER A 95 -26.35 -2.48 -5.18
C SER A 95 -26.13 -1.98 -6.61
N GLY A 96 -27.09 -1.23 -7.16
CA GLY A 96 -26.97 -0.59 -8.47
C GLY A 96 -25.79 0.37 -8.54
N THR A 97 -25.69 1.30 -7.58
CA THR A 97 -24.56 2.24 -7.47
C THR A 97 -23.23 1.51 -7.33
N LYS A 98 -23.14 0.49 -6.47
CA LYS A 98 -21.91 -0.31 -6.30
C LYS A 98 -21.51 -0.97 -7.61
N LYS A 99 -22.44 -1.59 -8.33
CA LYS A 99 -22.17 -2.24 -9.63
C LYS A 99 -21.68 -1.24 -10.67
N SER A 100 -22.29 -0.07 -10.74
CA SER A 100 -21.87 0.99 -11.67
C SER A 100 -20.44 1.46 -11.36
N LEU A 101 -20.11 1.66 -10.08
CA LEU A 101 -18.76 2.07 -9.67
C LEU A 101 -17.71 0.98 -9.91
N SER A 102 -18.06 -0.30 -9.80
CA SER A 102 -17.14 -1.40 -10.12
C SER A 102 -16.63 -1.38 -11.57
N ASN A 103 -17.28 -0.67 -12.49
CA ASN A 103 -16.79 -0.53 -13.86
C ASN A 103 -15.45 0.21 -13.98
N TRP A 104 -15.10 1.06 -13.01
CA TRP A 104 -13.77 1.70 -12.97
C TRP A 104 -12.64 0.68 -12.96
N MET A 105 -12.83 -0.43 -12.24
CA MET A 105 -11.87 -1.53 -12.19
C MET A 105 -11.75 -2.23 -13.55
N ARG A 106 -12.87 -2.39 -14.27
CA ARG A 106 -12.86 -3.02 -15.60
C ARG A 106 -12.10 -2.18 -16.62
N MET A 107 -12.25 -0.86 -16.58
CA MET A 107 -11.50 0.05 -17.45
C MET A 107 -9.99 0.01 -17.18
N ALA A 108 -9.60 -0.27 -15.94
CA ALA A 108 -8.20 -0.35 -15.53
C ALA A 108 -7.54 -1.72 -15.79
N GLY A 109 -8.24 -2.66 -16.44
CA GLY A 109 -7.77 -4.02 -16.73
C GLY A 109 -6.35 -4.08 -17.31
N PRO A 110 -6.01 -3.34 -18.38
CA PRO A 110 -4.67 -3.38 -18.96
C PRO A 110 -3.55 -2.92 -18.00
N ILE A 111 -3.84 -1.98 -17.10
CA ILE A 111 -2.89 -1.52 -16.08
C ILE A 111 -2.65 -2.65 -15.07
N PHE A 112 -3.72 -3.32 -14.66
CA PHE A 112 -3.66 -4.46 -13.76
C PHE A 112 -2.89 -5.64 -14.36
N ASP A 113 -3.19 -6.01 -15.60
CA ASP A 113 -2.50 -7.10 -16.32
C ASP A 113 -0.99 -6.84 -16.39
N ASN A 114 -0.58 -5.63 -16.76
CA ASN A 114 0.83 -5.25 -16.80
C ASN A 114 1.46 -5.28 -15.40
N SER A 115 0.74 -4.82 -14.37
CA SER A 115 1.26 -4.85 -13.00
C SER A 115 1.49 -6.27 -12.50
N LEU A 116 0.60 -7.22 -12.81
CA LEU A 116 0.75 -8.63 -12.47
C LEU A 116 1.93 -9.28 -13.20
N VAL A 117 2.09 -9.01 -14.50
CA VAL A 117 3.21 -9.54 -15.28
C VAL A 117 4.54 -9.08 -14.69
N LEU A 118 4.67 -7.78 -14.39
CA LEU A 118 5.88 -7.21 -13.81
C LEU A 118 6.14 -7.71 -12.39
N GLU A 119 5.09 -7.93 -11.59
CA GLU A 119 5.18 -8.55 -10.28
C GLU A 119 5.75 -9.97 -10.36
N MET A 120 5.18 -10.80 -11.23
CA MET A 120 5.59 -12.19 -11.41
C MET A 120 7.03 -12.29 -11.92
N LEU A 121 7.44 -11.42 -12.84
CA LEU A 121 8.82 -11.32 -13.28
C LEU A 121 9.76 -10.90 -12.13
N GLY A 122 9.31 -9.97 -11.28
CA GLY A 122 10.06 -9.54 -10.09
C GLY A 122 10.36 -10.69 -9.13
N PHE A 123 9.41 -11.61 -8.91
CA PHE A 123 9.61 -12.80 -8.07
C PHE A 123 10.70 -13.74 -8.58
N LEU A 124 10.93 -13.78 -9.89
CA LEU A 124 11.96 -14.61 -10.51
C LEU A 124 13.35 -13.93 -10.48
N GLY A 125 13.40 -12.65 -10.10
CA GLY A 125 14.61 -11.84 -10.13
C GLY A 125 15.58 -12.09 -8.96
N PRO A 126 16.85 -11.68 -9.12
CA PRO A 126 17.86 -11.80 -8.07
C PRO A 126 17.53 -10.97 -6.82
N ASP A 127 16.85 -9.83 -6.98
CA ASP A 127 16.44 -8.98 -5.87
C ASP A 127 15.40 -9.63 -4.97
N ALA A 128 14.48 -10.44 -5.52
CA ALA A 128 13.49 -11.15 -4.72
C ALA A 128 14.13 -12.21 -3.83
N ARG A 129 15.12 -12.95 -4.36
CA ARG A 129 15.90 -13.91 -3.58
C ARG A 129 16.64 -13.22 -2.43
N GLU A 130 17.27 -12.08 -2.70
CA GLU A 130 17.95 -11.27 -1.70
C GLU A 130 16.98 -10.70 -0.66
N GLY A 131 15.84 -10.15 -1.08
CA GLY A 131 14.81 -9.65 -0.17
C GLY A 131 14.33 -10.71 0.82
N ILE A 132 14.01 -11.92 0.31
CA ILE A 132 13.63 -13.06 1.15
C ILE A 132 14.78 -13.44 2.11
N GLY A 133 16.02 -13.47 1.62
CA GLY A 133 17.21 -13.77 2.42
C GLY A 133 17.44 -12.76 3.54
N ALA A 134 17.37 -11.47 3.23
CA ALA A 134 17.54 -10.38 4.18
C ALA A 134 16.43 -10.36 5.24
N MET A 135 15.17 -10.61 4.84
CA MET A 135 14.05 -10.76 5.78
C MET A 135 14.27 -11.91 6.76
N ARG A 136 14.67 -13.10 6.26
CA ARG A 136 14.93 -14.27 7.12
C ARG A 136 16.09 -14.02 8.09
N ALA A 137 17.14 -13.34 7.61
CA ALA A 137 18.30 -12.96 8.40
C ALA A 137 18.10 -11.70 9.26
N LYS A 138 16.93 -11.05 9.19
CA LYS A 138 16.60 -9.78 9.89
C LYS A 138 17.64 -8.68 9.67
N ARG A 139 18.20 -8.61 8.46
CA ARG A 139 19.18 -7.60 8.04
C ARG A 139 18.58 -6.68 6.98
N ALA A 140 19.27 -5.59 6.67
CA ALA A 140 18.93 -4.77 5.52
C ALA A 140 19.24 -5.55 4.22
N PRO A 141 18.38 -5.47 3.19
CA PRO A 141 18.65 -6.08 1.90
C PRO A 141 19.66 -5.26 1.10
N GLU A 142 20.51 -5.94 0.34
CA GLU A 142 21.48 -5.35 -0.59
C GLU A 142 21.12 -5.77 -2.01
N PHE A 143 20.18 -5.06 -2.62
CA PHE A 143 19.64 -5.46 -3.92
C PHE A 143 20.68 -5.35 -5.04
N PRO A 144 20.97 -6.43 -5.78
CA PRO A 144 21.87 -6.40 -6.93
C PRO A 144 21.53 -5.35 -7.99
N SER A 145 20.25 -5.01 -8.16
CA SER A 145 19.82 -3.96 -9.09
C SER A 145 20.10 -2.54 -8.59
N ALA A 146 20.24 -2.34 -7.28
CA ALA A 146 20.39 -1.03 -6.65
C ALA A 146 21.86 -0.61 -6.55
N LYS A 147 22.45 -0.21 -7.68
CA LYS A 147 23.78 0.41 -7.70
C LYS A 147 23.67 1.90 -7.38
N LEU A 148 23.90 2.27 -6.13
CA LEU A 148 23.98 3.68 -5.74
C LEU A 148 25.29 4.28 -6.28
N PRO A 149 25.26 5.40 -7.03
CA PRO A 149 26.49 6.09 -7.40
C PRO A 149 27.17 6.61 -6.14
N GLY A 150 28.35 6.06 -5.82
CA GLY A 150 29.18 6.47 -4.67
C GLY A 150 29.42 5.43 -3.57
N ALA A 151 28.85 4.22 -3.66
CA ALA A 151 29.33 3.10 -2.85
C ALA A 151 30.69 2.65 -3.42
N ALA A 152 31.77 2.96 -2.71
CA ALA A 152 33.15 2.80 -3.14
C ALA A 152 33.47 1.40 -3.70
N GLN A 153 34.25 1.39 -4.79
CA GLN A 153 35.09 0.25 -5.17
C GLN A 153 36.19 0.06 -4.12
#